data_AF-A0A3S1XUY6-F1
#
_entry.id   AF-A0A3S1XUY6-F1
#
_cell.length_a   1.000
_cell.length_b   1.000
_cell.length_c   1.000
_cell.angle_alpha   90.00
_cell.angle_beta   90.00
_cell.angle_gamma   90.00
#
_symmetry.space_group_name_H-M   'P 1'
#
loop_
_entity.id
_entity.type
_entity.pdbx_description
1 polymer ?
#
loop_
_entity_poly.entity_id
_entity_poly.type
_entity_poly.pdbx_seq_one_letter_code
_entity_poly.pdbx_strand_id
1 'polypeptide(L)' 'MRKLVIAISMLALAASAAFADPILDRQALMKERGKIVGGLSKAVKGEEPFDAASVLT' A
#
# COMPACT_ATOMS: atom_id res chain seq x y z
N MET A 1 -24.59 -28.75 20.62
CA MET A 1 -23.52 -28.08 21.39
C MET A 1 -22.19 -28.05 20.63
N ARG A 2 -21.51 -29.18 20.40
CA ARG A 2 -20.16 -29.22 19.75
C ARG A 2 -20.08 -28.56 18.37
N LYS A 3 -21.11 -28.72 17.52
CA LYS A 3 -21.14 -28.13 16.17
C LYS A 3 -21.23 -26.59 16.19
N LEU A 4 -21.93 -26.02 17.17
CA LEU A 4 -22.07 -24.56 17.31
C LEU A 4 -20.77 -23.93 17.78
N VAL A 5 -20.05 -24.57 18.70
CA VAL A 5 -18.73 -24.11 19.17
C VAL A 5 -17.73 -24.07 18.02
N ILE A 6 -17.75 -25.09 17.14
CA ILE A 6 -16.88 -25.14 15.96
C ILE A 6 -17.26 -24.06 14.94
N ALA A 7 -18.56 -23.83 14.70
CA ALA A 7 -19.01 -22.78 13.79
C ALA A 7 -18.61 -21.37 14.28
N ILE A 8 -18.78 -21.08 15.58
CA ILE A 8 -18.43 -19.78 16.17
C ILE A 8 -16.91 -19.56 16.15
N SER A 9 -16.12 -20.60 16.42
CA SER A 9 -14.65 -20.50 16.37
C SER A 9 -14.13 -20.29 14.94
N MET A 10 -14.71 -20.93 13.93
CA MET A 10 -14.39 -20.64 12.53
C MET A 10 -14.77 -19.21 12.13
N LEU A 11 -15.93 -18.71 12.59
CA LEU A 11 -16.37 -17.35 12.32
C LEU A 11 -15.44 -16.30 12.97
N ALA A 12 -15.02 -16.53 14.22
CA ALA A 12 -14.08 -15.66 14.93
C ALA A 12 -12.70 -15.66 14.27
N LEU A 13 -12.23 -16.80 13.77
CA LEU A 13 -10.96 -16.90 13.04
C LEU A 13 -11.02 -16.11 11.72
N ALA A 14 -12.11 -16.25 10.96
CA ALA A 14 -12.31 -15.50 9.72
C ALA A 14 -12.39 -13.98 9.94
N ALA A 15 -12.98 -13.53 11.06
CA ALA A 15 -13.06 -12.11 11.41
C ALA A 15 -11.70 -11.47 11.73
N SER A 16 -10.72 -12.26 12.18
CA SER A 16 -9.38 -11.75 12.52
C SER A 16 -8.51 -11.41 11.31
N ALA A 17 -8.87 -11.87 10.10
CA ALA A 17 -8.14 -11.60 8.87
C ALA A 17 -8.42 -10.21 8.25
N ALA A 18 -9.38 -9.44 8.80
CA ALA A 18 -9.82 -8.17 8.23
C ALA A 18 -9.10 -6.92 8.79
N PHE A 19 -8.08 -7.09 9.65
CA PHE A 19 -7.30 -5.98 10.20
C PHE A 19 -6.06 -5.69 9.35
N ALA A 20 -6.25 -5.31 8.09
CA ALA A 20 -5.23 -4.52 7.40
C ALA A 20 -5.28 -3.12 8.04
N ASP A 21 -4.16 -2.64 8.60
CA ASP A 21 -4.12 -1.31 9.18
C ASP A 21 -4.16 -0.28 8.03
N PRO A 22 -5.32 0.38 7.81
CA PRO A 22 -5.48 1.25 6.64
C PRO A 22 -4.56 2.47 6.72
N ILE A 23 -4.02 2.79 7.91
CA ILE A 23 -3.08 3.88 8.12
C ILE A 23 -1.69 3.44 7.68
N LEU A 24 -1.23 2.25 8.08
CA LEU A 24 0.07 1.73 7.66
C LEU A 24 0.12 1.53 6.14
N ASP A 25 -0.94 0.99 5.54
CA ASP A 25 -1.02 0.81 4.09
C ASP A 25 -0.96 2.16 3.37
N ARG A 26 -1.70 3.16 3.86
CA ARG A 26 -1.66 4.52 3.30
C ARG A 26 -0.28 5.16 3.45
N GLN A 27 0.41 4.96 4.58
CA GLN A 27 1.76 5.50 4.79
C GLN A 27 2.79 4.84 3.87
N ALA A 28 2.70 3.53 3.66
CA ALA A 28 3.56 2.81 2.73
C ALA A 28 3.39 3.35 1.30
N LEU A 29 2.14 3.52 0.86
CA LEU A 29 1.83 4.12 -0.44
C LEU A 29 2.35 5.55 -0.56
N MET A 30 2.18 6.40 0.47
CA MET A 30 2.68 7.78 0.42
C MET A 30 4.21 7.85 0.33
N LYS A 31 4.93 6.97 1.03
CA LYS A 31 6.40 6.91 0.95
C LYS A 31 6.88 6.45 -0.42
N GLU A 32 6.26 5.42 -0.97
CA GLU A 32 6.58 4.90 -2.29
C GLU A 32 6.34 5.97 -3.37
N ARG A 33 5.15 6.60 -3.35
CA ARG A 33 4.80 7.65 -4.31
C ARG A 33 5.64 8.90 -4.13
N GLY A 34 5.97 9.27 -2.90
CA GLY A 34 6.87 10.40 -2.62
C GLY A 34 8.27 10.19 -3.20
N LYS A 35 8.80 8.96 -3.17
CA LYS A 35 10.10 8.63 -3.79
C LYS A 35 10.05 8.78 -5.31
N ILE A 36 8.99 8.28 -5.95
CA ILE A 36 8.79 8.38 -7.41
C ILE A 36 8.68 9.85 -7.83
N VAL A 37 7.78 10.60 -7.19
CA VAL A 37 7.55 12.02 -7.51
C VAL A 37 8.80 12.86 -7.20
N GLY A 38 9.55 12.53 -6.15
CA GLY A 38 10.82 13.21 -5.84
C GLY A 38 11.84 13.10 -6.97
N GLY A 39 11.99 11.92 -7.57
CA GLY A 39 12.84 11.73 -8.75
C GLY A 39 12.35 12.51 -9.97
N LEU A 40 11.04 12.45 -10.25
CA LEU A 40 10.41 13.18 -11.36
C LEU A 40 10.47 14.70 -11.18
N SER A 41 10.45 15.19 -9.93
CA SER A 41 10.36 16.62 -9.63
C SER A 41 11.52 17.42 -10.19
N LYS A 42 12.71 16.83 -10.33
CA LYS A 42 13.88 17.48 -10.91
C LYS A 42 13.70 17.74 -12.40
N ALA A 43 13.17 16.75 -13.14
CA ALA A 43 12.84 16.90 -14.55
C ALA A 43 11.74 17.95 -14.76
N VAL A 44 10.69 17.92 -13.92
CA VAL A 44 9.59 18.90 -13.98
C VAL A 44 10.06 20.33 -13.69
N LYS A 45 11.01 20.50 -12.76
CA LYS A 45 11.59 21.80 -12.43
C LYS A 45 12.64 22.28 -13.44
N GLY A 46 13.03 21.45 -14.40
CA GLY A 46 14.10 21.74 -15.35
C GLY A 46 15.51 21.68 -14.76
N GLU A 47 15.67 21.05 -13.59
CA GLU A 47 16.98 20.82 -12.95
C GLU A 47 17.77 19.71 -13.67
N GLU A 48 17.06 18.71 -14.21
CA GLU A 48 17.61 17.63 -15.03
C GLU A 48 16.83 17.54 -16.36
N PRO A 49 17.49 17.15 -17.48
CA PRO A 49 16.80 16.99 -18.76
C PRO A 49 15.78 15.84 -18.70
N PHE A 50 14.66 16.01 -19.40
CA PHE A 50 13.64 14.97 -19.50
C PHE A 50 14.19 13.74 -20.21
N ASP A 51 14.15 12.59 -19.53
CA ASP A 51 14.43 11.28 -20.10
C ASP A 51 13.17 10.41 -20.03
N ALA A 52 12.62 10.07 -21.19
CA ALA A 52 11.39 9.28 -21.28
C ALA A 52 11.54 7.87 -20.68
N ALA A 53 12.75 7.29 -20.71
CA ALA A 53 13.00 5.96 -20.18
C ALA A 53 12.92 5.93 -18.65
N SER A 54 13.39 6.98 -17.97
CA SER A 54 13.31 7.11 -16.51
C SER A 54 11.94 7.53 -15.98
N VAL A 55 11.05 8.04 -16.84
CA VAL A 55 9.70 8.53 -16.45
C VAL A 55 8.60 7.47 -16.63
N LEU A 56 8.78 6.51 -17.54
CA LEU A 56 7.75 5.51 -17.90
C LEU A 56 7.82 4.20 -17.09
N THR A 57 8.80 4.03 -16.20
CA THR A 57 8.97 2.87 -15.30
C THR A 57 8.34 3.10 -13.93
#